data_AF-A0A1G6LKC9-F1
#
_entry.id   AF-A0A1G6LKC9-F1
#
_cell.length_a   1.000
_cell.length_b   1.000
_cell.length_c   1.000
_cell.angle_alpha   90.00
_cell.angle_beta   90.00
_cell.angle_gamma   90.00
#
_symmetry.space_group_name_H-M   'P 1'
#
loop_
_entity.id
_entity.type
_entity.pdbx_description
1 polymer ?
#
loop_
_entity_poly.entity_id
_entity_poly.type
_entity_poly.pdbx_seq_one_letter_code
_entity_poly.pdbx_strand_id
1 'polypeptide(L)'
;MPAIKARAFVRRLKDRIALNRRAFVLYSVLRALVLVVLVRCVLTGRWEGVALSALSLVLFLVPAFVEDLAHVQIPGLFQAIIFSFIFAAEILGEIDHYYVLVPGWDTVLHTMNGFLCAAIGFSLVDLLNRSSRPISLSPLYVAIVAFCFSMTVGVLWEFIEFGFDTFFGLDMQKDSFVTAISSVALDPTNQGRRVAIDRIVRTTVTTAGGATTTFSGYLDIGLIDTMKDLLVNFVGALAFSIVGYLSLRRGESGNWATGLHVTPLSEDQYEKSEKCLDSIAADRRRRRKRS
;
A
#
# COMPACT_ATOMS: atom_id res chain seq x y z
N MET A 1 0.51 29.14 15.87
CA MET A 1 1.76 28.36 16.07
C MET A 1 1.73 26.91 15.53
N PRO A 2 0.65 26.10 15.59
CA PRO A 2 0.69 24.69 15.16
C PRO A 2 0.91 24.50 13.65
N ALA A 3 0.27 25.32 12.80
CA ALA A 3 0.43 25.23 11.35
C ALA A 3 1.86 25.51 10.84
N ILE A 4 2.65 26.31 11.59
CA ILE A 4 4.05 26.61 11.27
C ILE A 4 4.92 25.38 11.52
N LYS A 5 4.66 24.63 12.62
CA LYS A 5 5.34 23.38 12.93
C LYS A 5 5.03 22.30 11.89
N ALA A 6 3.76 22.13 11.52
CA ALA A 6 3.35 21.16 10.49
C ALA A 6 4.00 21.44 9.12
N ARG A 7 4.01 22.70 8.68
CA ARG A 7 4.68 23.10 7.42
C ARG A 7 6.19 22.87 7.46
N ALA A 8 6.83 23.10 8.60
CA ALA A 8 8.25 22.83 8.79
C ALA A 8 8.55 21.32 8.75
N PHE A 9 7.70 20.51 9.38
CA PHE A 9 7.78 19.05 9.39
C PHE A 9 7.66 18.45 7.97
N VAL A 10 6.58 18.76 7.25
CA VAL A 10 6.40 18.30 5.86
C VAL A 10 7.55 18.74 4.96
N ARG A 11 8.12 19.92 5.21
CA ARG A 11 9.29 20.40 4.47
C ARG A 11 10.54 19.58 4.78
N ARG A 12 10.77 19.23 6.05
CA ARG A 12 11.87 18.35 6.46
C ARG A 12 11.77 16.98 5.76
N LEU A 13 10.56 16.40 5.70
CA LEU A 13 10.35 15.13 4.98
C LEU A 13 10.69 15.25 3.48
N LYS A 14 10.27 16.34 2.83
CA LYS A 14 10.64 16.58 1.42
C LYS A 14 12.14 16.75 1.22
N ASP A 15 12.81 17.42 2.16
CA ASP A 15 14.27 17.59 2.13
C ASP A 15 14.98 16.24 2.31
N ARG A 16 14.42 15.33 3.12
CA ARG A 16 14.90 13.94 3.25
C ARG A 16 14.77 13.17 1.93
N ILE A 17 13.62 13.22 1.26
CA ILE A 17 13.45 12.62 -0.08
C ILE A 17 14.49 13.18 -1.07
N ALA A 18 14.78 14.49 -0.98
CA ALA A 18 15.75 15.17 -1.82
C ALA A 18 17.20 14.71 -1.64
N LEU A 19 17.53 13.99 -0.56
CA LEU A 19 18.85 13.37 -0.38
C LEU A 19 19.14 12.34 -1.48
N ASN A 20 18.10 11.66 -2.00
CA ASN A 20 18.22 10.82 -3.18
C ASN A 20 17.70 11.55 -4.42
N ARG A 21 18.60 12.12 -5.22
CA ARG A 21 18.25 12.93 -6.40
C ARG A 21 17.34 12.18 -7.38
N ARG A 22 17.54 10.88 -7.61
CA ARG A 22 16.75 10.11 -8.57
C ARG A 22 15.32 9.90 -8.05
N ALA A 23 15.19 9.46 -6.80
CA ALA A 23 13.89 9.28 -6.16
C ALA A 23 13.13 10.62 -6.06
N PHE A 24 13.83 11.71 -5.76
CA PHE A 24 13.24 13.05 -5.69
C PHE A 24 12.72 13.57 -7.02
N VAL A 25 13.42 13.31 -8.13
CA VAL A 25 12.94 13.67 -9.47
C VAL A 25 11.66 12.91 -9.78
N LEU A 26 11.63 11.59 -9.57
CA LEU A 26 10.43 10.78 -9.79
C LEU A 26 9.26 11.24 -8.91
N TYR A 27 9.50 11.40 -7.60
CA TYR A 27 8.53 11.97 -6.65
C TYR A 27 7.95 13.30 -7.16
N SER A 28 8.80 14.19 -7.66
CA SER A 28 8.37 15.51 -8.13
C SER A 28 7.50 15.42 -9.38
N VAL A 29 7.85 14.54 -10.33
CA VAL A 29 7.05 14.29 -11.54
C VAL A 29 5.69 13.70 -11.18
N LEU A 30 5.67 12.60 -10.41
CA LEU A 30 4.42 11.96 -10.00
C LEU A 30 3.54 12.90 -9.18
N ARG A 31 4.13 13.68 -8.26
CA ARG A 31 3.42 14.71 -7.50
C ARG A 31 2.79 15.77 -8.41
N ALA A 32 3.50 16.21 -9.45
CA ALA A 32 2.94 17.18 -10.39
C ALA A 32 1.74 16.59 -11.16
N LEU A 33 1.83 15.33 -11.59
CA LEU A 33 0.72 14.62 -12.23
C LEU A 33 -0.50 14.48 -11.30
N VAL A 34 -0.28 14.10 -10.04
CA VAL A 34 -1.35 14.03 -9.03
C VAL A 34 -2.01 15.40 -8.84
N LEU A 35 -1.24 16.50 -8.83
CA LEU A 35 -1.81 17.84 -8.72
C LEU A 35 -2.65 18.23 -9.94
N VAL A 36 -2.26 17.81 -11.15
CA VAL A 36 -3.07 18.00 -12.36
C VAL A 36 -4.38 17.22 -12.26
N VAL A 37 -4.33 15.96 -11.82
CA VAL A 37 -5.51 15.12 -11.61
C VAL A 37 -6.42 15.70 -10.52
N LEU A 38 -5.85 16.19 -9.41
CA LEU A 38 -6.59 16.87 -8.36
C LEU A 38 -7.37 18.07 -8.89
N VAL A 39 -6.70 18.94 -9.67
CA VAL A 39 -7.36 20.10 -10.30
C VAL A 39 -8.48 19.63 -11.25
N ARG A 40 -8.22 18.62 -12.08
CA ARG A 40 -9.24 18.03 -12.96
C ARG A 40 -10.47 17.57 -12.15
N CYS A 41 -10.27 16.82 -11.07
CA CYS A 41 -11.35 16.30 -10.22
C CYS A 41 -12.15 17.42 -9.55
N VAL A 42 -11.49 18.48 -9.08
CA VAL A 42 -12.18 19.67 -8.53
C VAL A 42 -13.04 20.34 -9.60
N LEU A 43 -12.51 20.55 -10.80
CA LEU A 43 -13.23 21.21 -11.90
C LEU A 43 -14.42 20.39 -12.39
N THR A 44 -14.35 19.06 -12.33
CA THR A 44 -15.45 18.16 -12.72
C THR A 44 -16.39 17.78 -11.57
N GLY A 45 -16.17 18.30 -10.36
CA GLY A 45 -16.99 17.96 -9.18
C GLY A 45 -16.86 16.50 -8.70
N ARG A 46 -15.78 15.79 -9.05
CA ARG A 46 -15.51 14.41 -8.64
C ARG A 46 -14.84 14.38 -7.26
N TRP A 47 -15.62 14.52 -6.19
CA TRP A 47 -15.09 14.69 -4.82
C TRP A 47 -14.33 13.49 -4.28
N GLU A 48 -14.72 12.27 -4.65
CA GLU A 48 -13.96 11.06 -4.35
C GLU A 48 -12.54 11.13 -4.92
N GLY A 49 -12.42 11.50 -6.20
CA GLY A 49 -11.11 11.70 -6.84
C GLY A 49 -10.30 12.85 -6.23
N VAL A 50 -10.95 13.84 -5.62
CA VAL A 50 -10.27 14.89 -4.83
C VAL A 50 -9.69 14.29 -3.54
N ALA A 51 -10.47 13.47 -2.83
CA ALA A 51 -10.03 12.79 -1.61
C ALA A 51 -8.85 11.84 -1.89
N LEU A 52 -8.95 10.98 -2.90
CA LEU A 52 -7.90 10.04 -3.31
C LEU A 52 -6.62 10.75 -3.77
N SER A 53 -6.75 11.84 -4.52
CA SER A 53 -5.58 12.66 -4.90
C SER A 53 -4.91 13.30 -3.68
N ALA A 54 -5.68 13.78 -2.70
CA ALA A 54 -5.14 14.31 -1.46
C ALA A 54 -4.46 13.22 -0.62
N LEU A 55 -5.06 12.04 -0.53
CA LEU A 55 -4.49 10.86 0.12
C LEU A 55 -3.15 10.48 -0.51
N SER A 56 -3.10 10.36 -1.84
CA SER A 56 -1.86 10.08 -2.59
C SER A 56 -0.72 11.06 -2.26
N LEU A 57 -1.01 12.36 -2.16
CA LEU A 57 -0.01 13.38 -1.80
C LEU A 57 0.52 13.22 -0.37
N VAL A 58 -0.30 12.70 0.54
CA VAL A 58 0.11 12.35 1.91
C VAL A 58 0.90 11.04 1.90
N LEU A 59 0.44 10.02 1.19
CA LEU A 59 1.11 8.71 1.08
C LEU A 59 2.51 8.83 0.48
N PHE A 60 2.74 9.75 -0.46
CA PHE A 60 4.10 10.03 -0.96
C PHE A 60 5.08 10.55 0.10
N LEU A 61 4.62 10.97 1.28
CA LEU A 61 5.50 11.36 2.39
C LEU A 61 5.84 10.18 3.32
N VAL A 62 5.14 9.06 3.20
CA VAL A 62 5.28 7.90 4.10
C VAL A 62 6.71 7.33 4.12
N PRO A 63 7.40 7.14 2.98
CA PRO A 63 8.77 6.61 3.03
C PRO A 63 9.72 7.47 3.88
N ALA A 64 9.70 8.79 3.66
CA ALA A 64 10.54 9.72 4.43
C ALA A 64 10.10 9.81 5.89
N PHE A 65 8.81 9.68 6.17
CA PHE A 65 8.30 9.60 7.54
C PHE A 65 8.78 8.35 8.26
N VAL A 66 8.78 7.20 7.59
CA VAL A 66 9.28 5.93 8.15
C VAL A 66 10.79 5.99 8.36
N GLU A 67 11.56 6.58 7.45
CA GLU A 67 13.00 6.82 7.63
C GLU A 67 13.30 7.64 8.89
N ASP A 68 12.53 8.71 9.11
CA ASP A 68 12.63 9.59 10.28
C ASP A 68 12.20 8.88 11.56
N LEU A 69 11.09 8.15 11.53
CA LEU A 69 10.51 7.50 12.71
C LEU A 69 11.31 6.29 13.17
N ALA A 70 11.76 5.45 12.23
CA ALA A 70 12.44 4.19 12.53
C ALA A 70 13.97 4.30 12.46
N HIS A 71 14.52 5.48 12.19
CA HIS A 71 15.95 5.72 11.97
C HIS A 71 16.51 4.70 10.96
N VAL A 72 15.84 4.57 9.82
CA VAL A 72 16.20 3.66 8.73
C VAL A 72 16.60 4.41 7.48
N GLN A 73 17.31 3.72 6.59
CA GLN A 73 17.49 4.16 5.22
C GLN A 73 16.70 3.26 4.29
N ILE A 74 15.78 3.84 3.52
CA ILE A 74 15.07 3.15 2.46
C ILE A 74 15.86 3.38 1.16
N PRO A 75 16.30 2.31 0.45
CA PRO A 75 17.02 2.48 -0.80
C PRO A 75 16.21 3.25 -1.84
N GLY A 76 16.88 4.03 -2.69
CA GLY A 76 16.22 4.87 -3.68
C GLY A 76 15.37 4.10 -4.70
N LEU A 77 15.77 2.86 -5.04
CA LEU A 77 14.96 1.99 -5.88
C LEU A 77 13.65 1.62 -5.16
N PHE A 78 13.72 1.25 -3.88
CA PHE A 78 12.53 0.93 -3.11
C PHE A 78 11.59 2.13 -2.96
N GLN A 79 12.12 3.33 -2.66
CA GLN A 79 11.33 4.56 -2.65
C GLN A 79 10.62 4.79 -4.00
N ALA A 80 11.34 4.60 -5.12
CA ALA A 80 10.78 4.75 -6.46
C ALA A 80 9.64 3.76 -6.75
N ILE A 81 9.80 2.51 -6.31
CA ILE A 81 8.75 1.49 -6.41
C ILE A 81 7.53 1.90 -5.58
N ILE A 82 7.70 2.34 -4.33
CA ILE A 82 6.60 2.79 -3.48
C ILE A 82 5.83 3.96 -4.10
N PHE A 83 6.53 4.98 -4.61
CA PHE A 83 5.87 6.12 -5.26
C PHE A 83 5.11 5.72 -6.52
N SER A 84 5.70 4.83 -7.32
CA SER A 84 5.06 4.31 -8.54
C SER A 84 3.85 3.44 -8.20
N PHE A 85 3.93 2.63 -7.15
CA PHE A 85 2.85 1.79 -6.65
C PHE A 85 1.66 2.64 -6.18
N ILE A 86 1.89 3.62 -5.31
CA ILE A 86 0.84 4.53 -4.84
C ILE A 86 0.17 5.24 -6.02
N PHE A 87 0.95 5.74 -6.98
CA PHE A 87 0.39 6.39 -8.18
C PHE A 87 -0.43 5.41 -9.04
N ALA A 88 0.06 4.18 -9.22
CA ALA A 88 -0.62 3.16 -10.01
C ALA A 88 -1.94 2.69 -9.36
N ALA A 89 -1.96 2.52 -8.04
CA ALA A 89 -3.15 2.10 -7.30
C ALA A 89 -4.21 3.21 -7.23
N GLU A 90 -3.83 4.38 -6.72
CA GLU A 90 -4.79 5.44 -6.39
C GLU A 90 -5.20 6.26 -7.61
N ILE A 91 -4.25 6.63 -8.48
CA ILE A 91 -4.53 7.56 -9.58
C ILE A 91 -4.98 6.79 -10.82
N LEU A 92 -4.17 5.82 -11.26
CA LEU A 92 -4.50 5.05 -12.45
C LEU A 92 -5.60 4.03 -12.16
N GLY A 93 -5.50 3.31 -11.05
CA GLY A 93 -6.45 2.30 -10.60
C GLY A 93 -7.83 2.91 -10.30
N GLU A 94 -7.95 3.67 -9.21
CA GLU A 94 -9.25 4.20 -8.78
C GLU A 94 -9.77 5.35 -9.67
N ILE A 95 -9.01 6.43 -9.84
CA ILE A 95 -9.55 7.64 -10.49
C ILE A 95 -9.76 7.45 -12.01
N ASP A 96 -8.81 6.79 -12.68
CA ASP A 96 -8.85 6.54 -14.12
C ASP A 96 -9.38 5.12 -14.48
N HIS A 97 -9.85 4.35 -13.48
CA HIS A 97 -10.57 3.08 -13.60
C HIS A 97 -9.76 1.90 -14.17
N TYR A 98 -8.44 1.87 -13.99
CA TYR A 98 -7.62 0.77 -14.52
C TYR A 98 -7.93 -0.59 -13.87
N TYR A 99 -8.49 -0.60 -12.66
CA TYR A 99 -8.99 -1.83 -12.03
C TYR A 99 -10.08 -2.53 -12.86
N VAL A 100 -10.85 -1.76 -13.63
CA VAL A 100 -11.90 -2.29 -14.52
C VAL A 100 -11.42 -2.39 -15.97
N LEU A 101 -10.62 -1.41 -16.41
CA LEU A 101 -10.25 -1.25 -17.83
C LEU A 101 -9.05 -2.10 -18.26
N VAL A 102 -8.11 -2.39 -17.36
CA VAL A 102 -6.86 -3.07 -17.69
C VAL A 102 -6.84 -4.46 -17.05
N PRO A 103 -6.96 -5.54 -17.85
CA PRO A 103 -6.99 -6.90 -17.33
C PRO A 103 -5.75 -7.21 -16.49
N GLY A 104 -5.98 -7.68 -15.26
CA GLY A 104 -4.93 -8.07 -14.33
C GLY A 104 -4.18 -6.91 -13.65
N TRP A 105 -4.59 -5.65 -13.84
CA TRP A 105 -3.99 -4.49 -13.16
C TRP A 105 -3.96 -4.69 -11.65
N ASP A 106 -5.12 -4.99 -11.12
CA ASP A 106 -5.35 -5.29 -9.72
C ASP A 106 -4.47 -6.43 -9.20
N THR A 107 -4.54 -7.58 -9.86
CA THR A 107 -3.73 -8.76 -9.54
C THR A 107 -2.22 -8.47 -9.49
N VAL A 108 -1.71 -7.66 -10.42
CA VAL A 108 -0.29 -7.27 -10.43
C VAL A 108 0.04 -6.42 -9.22
N LEU A 109 -0.79 -5.44 -8.88
CA LEU A 109 -0.57 -4.57 -7.72
C LEU A 109 -0.61 -5.37 -6.42
N HIS A 110 -1.61 -6.22 -6.19
CA HIS A 110 -1.66 -7.03 -4.97
C HIS A 110 -0.51 -8.06 -4.91
N THR A 111 -0.11 -8.66 -6.03
CA THR A 111 1.10 -9.52 -6.05
C THR A 111 2.37 -8.74 -5.68
N MET A 112 2.54 -7.53 -6.24
CA MET A 112 3.66 -6.66 -5.91
C MET A 112 3.63 -6.23 -4.45
N ASN A 113 2.46 -5.90 -3.90
CA ASN A 113 2.29 -5.53 -2.50
C ASN A 113 2.76 -6.65 -1.57
N GLY A 114 2.26 -7.87 -1.78
CA GLY A 114 2.71 -9.05 -1.02
C GLY A 114 4.23 -9.27 -1.10
N PHE A 115 4.83 -9.09 -2.27
CA PHE A 115 6.28 -9.20 -2.45
C PHE A 115 7.07 -8.11 -1.70
N LEU A 116 6.66 -6.85 -1.83
CA LEU A 116 7.36 -5.71 -1.23
C LEU A 116 7.21 -5.67 0.29
N CYS A 117 6.03 -5.99 0.82
CA CYS A 117 5.81 -6.09 2.26
C CYS A 117 6.62 -7.23 2.87
N ALA A 118 6.84 -8.34 2.15
CA ALA A 118 7.76 -9.39 2.60
C ALA A 118 9.21 -8.90 2.61
N ALA A 119 9.63 -8.04 1.68
CA ALA A 119 10.95 -7.40 1.71
C ALA A 119 11.16 -6.50 2.95
N ILE A 120 10.12 -5.74 3.33
CA ILE A 120 10.11 -4.95 4.58
C ILE A 120 10.18 -5.90 5.78
N GLY A 121 9.34 -6.93 5.81
CA GLY A 121 9.30 -7.92 6.88
C GLY A 121 10.64 -8.63 7.08
N PHE A 122 11.35 -8.89 6.00
CA PHE A 122 12.71 -9.44 6.04
C PHE A 122 13.70 -8.46 6.68
N SER A 123 13.57 -7.17 6.36
CA SER A 123 14.40 -6.10 6.93
C SER A 123 14.11 -5.87 8.43
N LEU A 124 12.92 -6.24 8.94
CA LEU A 124 12.60 -6.12 10.38
C LEU A 124 13.56 -6.90 11.28
N VAL A 125 14.09 -8.03 10.82
CA VAL A 125 15.05 -8.82 11.62
C VAL A 125 16.31 -8.00 11.91
N ASP A 126 16.85 -7.31 10.91
CA ASP A 126 18.00 -6.43 11.08
C ASP A 126 17.65 -5.21 11.96
N LEU A 127 16.41 -4.73 11.89
CA LEU A 127 15.92 -3.65 12.74
C LEU A 127 15.82 -4.06 14.22
N LEU A 128 15.40 -5.29 14.51
CA LEU A 128 15.33 -5.83 15.86
C LEU A 128 16.72 -6.15 16.43
N ASN A 129 17.64 -6.57 15.56
CA ASN A 129 19.03 -6.85 15.91
C ASN A 129 19.90 -5.60 16.15
N ARG A 130 19.32 -4.40 16.14
CA ARG A 130 19.99 -3.15 16.58
C ARG A 130 20.32 -3.15 18.07
N SER A 131 19.62 -3.95 18.89
CA SER A 131 19.83 -3.99 20.34
C SER A 131 21.11 -4.74 20.72
N SER A 132 21.63 -4.48 21.92
CA SER A 132 22.94 -4.94 22.42
C SER A 132 23.11 -6.48 22.54
N ARG A 133 22.09 -7.26 22.19
CA ARG A 133 22.16 -8.73 22.12
C ARG A 133 21.76 -9.18 20.71
N PRO A 134 22.73 -9.52 19.84
CA PRO A 134 22.42 -10.02 18.51
C PRO A 134 21.64 -11.33 18.63
N ILE A 135 20.47 -11.39 18.01
CA ILE A 135 19.66 -12.61 17.92
C ILE A 135 20.05 -13.32 16.63
N SER A 136 20.58 -14.53 16.76
CA SER A 136 20.83 -15.42 15.63
C SER A 136 19.56 -16.19 15.28
N LEU A 137 18.88 -15.75 14.22
CA LEU A 137 17.68 -16.42 13.71
C LEU A 137 18.06 -17.36 12.57
N SER A 138 17.38 -18.51 12.48
CA SER A 138 17.56 -19.41 11.34
C SER A 138 16.97 -18.76 10.07
N PRO A 139 17.53 -19.03 8.88
CA PRO A 139 16.99 -18.53 7.61
C PRO A 139 15.50 -18.79 7.43
N LEU A 140 15.04 -19.95 7.88
CA LEU A 140 13.63 -20.34 7.80
C LEU A 140 12.75 -19.45 8.68
N TYR A 141 13.20 -19.16 9.90
CA TYR A 141 12.45 -18.29 10.81
C TYR A 141 12.29 -16.88 10.24
N VAL A 142 13.37 -16.30 9.69
CA VAL A 142 13.32 -14.99 9.03
C VAL A 142 12.31 -14.97 7.88
N ALA A 143 12.31 -16.00 7.03
CA ALA A 143 11.40 -16.11 5.89
C ALA A 143 9.92 -16.23 6.33
N ILE A 144 9.64 -17.00 7.39
CA ILE A 144 8.29 -17.15 7.94
C ILE A 144 7.80 -15.82 8.54
N VAL A 145 8.64 -15.13 9.32
CA VAL A 145 8.28 -13.83 9.90
C VAL A 145 8.01 -12.80 8.81
N ALA A 146 8.87 -12.74 7.78
CA ALA A 146 8.68 -11.85 6.63
C ALA A 146 7.36 -12.13 5.89
N PHE A 147 7.05 -13.42 5.68
CA PHE A 147 5.81 -13.86 5.05
C PHE A 147 4.58 -13.46 5.90
N CYS A 148 4.58 -13.75 7.20
CA CYS A 148 3.48 -13.41 8.10
C CYS A 148 3.27 -11.90 8.23
N PHE A 149 4.36 -11.14 8.27
CA PHE A 149 4.29 -9.67 8.26
C PHE A 149 3.60 -9.17 6.99
N SER A 150 4.00 -9.70 5.83
CA SER A 150 3.39 -9.34 4.55
C SER A 150 1.90 -9.64 4.50
N MET A 151 1.50 -10.86 4.88
CA MET A 151 0.09 -11.25 4.93
C MET A 151 -0.73 -10.41 5.91
N THR A 152 -0.13 -10.00 7.02
CA THR A 152 -0.80 -9.11 7.98
C THR A 152 -1.10 -7.75 7.35
N VAL A 153 -0.16 -7.19 6.58
CA VAL A 153 -0.40 -5.92 5.87
C VAL A 153 -1.52 -6.08 4.83
N GLY A 154 -1.54 -7.18 4.08
CA GLY A 154 -2.64 -7.49 3.15
C GLY A 154 -3.99 -7.52 3.84
N VAL A 155 -4.13 -8.24 4.96
CA VAL A 155 -5.39 -8.30 5.72
C VAL A 155 -5.80 -6.93 6.27
N LEU A 156 -4.86 -6.12 6.74
CA LEU A 156 -5.16 -4.76 7.22
C LEU A 156 -5.67 -3.87 6.10
N TRP A 157 -5.24 -4.08 4.85
CA TRP A 157 -5.76 -3.38 3.69
C TRP A 157 -7.22 -3.76 3.40
N GLU A 158 -7.55 -5.06 3.40
CA GLU A 158 -8.94 -5.52 3.24
C GLU A 158 -9.88 -4.94 4.31
N PHE A 159 -9.39 -4.73 5.55
CA PHE A 159 -10.17 -4.08 6.60
C PHE A 159 -10.43 -2.60 6.31
N ILE A 160 -9.50 -1.92 5.64
CA ILE A 160 -9.68 -0.55 5.20
C ILE A 160 -10.76 -0.52 4.13
N GLU A 161 -10.66 -1.36 3.09
CA GLU A 161 -11.63 -1.43 2.00
C GLU A 161 -13.05 -1.72 2.51
N PHE A 162 -13.19 -2.77 3.31
CA PHE A 162 -14.46 -3.10 3.96
C PHE A 162 -15.00 -1.95 4.81
N GLY A 163 -14.13 -1.25 5.53
CA GLY A 163 -14.50 -0.07 6.31
C GLY A 163 -15.02 1.06 5.43
N PHE A 164 -14.37 1.33 4.29
CA PHE A 164 -14.80 2.37 3.37
C PHE A 164 -16.13 2.03 2.69
N ASP A 165 -16.31 0.78 2.27
CA ASP A 165 -17.55 0.31 1.64
C ASP A 165 -18.71 0.38 2.64
N THR A 166 -18.47 -0.03 3.89
CA THR A 166 -19.50 -0.03 4.94
C THR A 166 -19.88 1.37 5.41
N PHE A 167 -18.91 2.25 5.67
CA PHE A 167 -19.16 3.53 6.34
C PHE A 167 -19.34 4.71 5.38
N PHE A 168 -18.82 4.60 4.16
CA PHE A 168 -18.84 5.69 3.18
C PHE A 168 -19.60 5.31 1.90
N GLY A 169 -20.05 4.06 1.76
CA GLY A 169 -20.79 3.60 0.60
C GLY A 169 -19.96 3.63 -0.68
N LEU A 170 -18.65 3.39 -0.55
CA LEU A 170 -17.74 3.19 -1.67
C LEU A 170 -17.84 1.74 -2.18
N ASP A 171 -17.09 1.45 -3.23
CA ASP A 171 -16.98 0.13 -3.86
C ASP A 171 -15.49 -0.18 -4.08
N MET A 172 -14.76 -0.31 -2.97
CA MET A 172 -13.35 -0.68 -2.95
C MET A 172 -13.19 -2.18 -3.21
N GLN A 173 -13.98 -3.03 -2.53
CA GLN A 173 -14.00 -4.47 -2.74
C GLN A 173 -14.89 -4.82 -3.96
N LYS A 174 -14.32 -4.84 -5.16
CA LYS A 174 -15.07 -4.79 -6.42
C LYS A 174 -16.08 -5.95 -6.54
N ASP A 175 -17.36 -5.60 -6.66
CA ASP A 175 -18.43 -6.58 -6.76
C ASP A 175 -18.29 -7.54 -7.95
N SER A 176 -18.71 -8.80 -7.74
CA SER A 176 -18.64 -9.86 -8.75
C SER A 176 -20.00 -10.50 -9.01
N PHE A 177 -20.32 -10.75 -10.28
CA PHE A 177 -21.53 -11.50 -10.64
C PHE A 177 -21.25 -13.00 -10.68
N VAL A 178 -21.97 -13.76 -9.86
CA VAL A 178 -21.91 -15.23 -9.81
C VAL A 178 -23.21 -15.87 -10.26
N THR A 179 -23.14 -17.10 -10.77
CA THR A 179 -24.32 -17.85 -11.22
C THR A 179 -24.73 -18.96 -10.26
N ALA A 180 -24.05 -19.09 -9.12
CA ALA A 180 -24.38 -20.07 -8.10
C ALA A 180 -23.95 -19.58 -6.73
N ILE A 181 -24.76 -19.85 -5.70
CA ILE A 181 -24.43 -19.59 -4.30
C ILE A 181 -24.77 -20.80 -3.43
N SER A 182 -24.06 -20.94 -2.33
CA SER A 182 -24.36 -21.91 -1.27
C SER A 182 -24.37 -21.19 0.06
N SER A 183 -25.50 -21.22 0.76
CA SER A 183 -25.67 -20.47 2.01
C SER A 183 -26.42 -21.29 3.05
N VAL A 184 -25.93 -21.23 4.28
CA VAL A 184 -26.64 -21.76 5.46
C VAL A 184 -27.71 -20.80 5.97
N ALA A 185 -27.63 -19.51 5.62
CA ALA A 185 -28.62 -18.50 6.03
C ALA A 185 -29.99 -18.70 5.34
N LEU A 186 -30.02 -19.51 4.28
CA LEU A 186 -31.23 -19.89 3.56
C LEU A 186 -31.90 -21.15 4.15
N ASP A 187 -31.34 -21.76 5.20
CA ASP A 187 -31.95 -22.91 5.86
C ASP A 187 -33.22 -22.48 6.63
N PRO A 188 -34.43 -22.88 6.19
CA PRO A 188 -35.66 -22.48 6.86
C PRO A 188 -35.78 -23.10 8.26
N THR A 189 -34.99 -24.12 8.57
CA THR A 189 -35.01 -24.83 9.85
C THR A 189 -33.97 -24.32 10.85
N ASN A 190 -33.05 -23.44 10.43
CA ASN A 190 -31.91 -22.98 11.24
C ASN A 190 -31.08 -24.13 11.84
N GLN A 191 -30.94 -25.26 11.14
CA GLN A 191 -30.14 -26.42 11.56
C GLN A 191 -28.73 -26.42 10.96
N GLY A 192 -28.35 -25.35 10.25
CA GLY A 192 -27.05 -25.22 9.59
C GLY A 192 -26.94 -26.03 8.30
N ARG A 193 -28.06 -26.40 7.67
CA ARG A 193 -28.04 -27.13 6.40
C ARG A 193 -27.68 -26.18 5.26
N ARG A 194 -26.71 -26.57 4.43
CA ARG A 194 -26.36 -25.82 3.22
C ARG A 194 -27.51 -25.89 2.21
N VAL A 195 -28.06 -24.74 1.83
CA VAL A 195 -28.98 -24.61 0.68
C VAL A 195 -28.18 -24.04 -0.49
N ALA A 196 -28.28 -24.68 -1.66
CA ALA A 196 -27.63 -24.24 -2.89
C ALA A 196 -28.66 -23.67 -3.86
N ILE A 197 -28.31 -22.57 -4.52
CA ILE A 197 -29.04 -22.01 -5.65
C ILE A 197 -28.07 -22.00 -6.82
N ASP A 198 -28.34 -22.84 -7.83
CA ASP A 198 -27.49 -22.98 -9.01
C ASP A 198 -28.15 -22.36 -10.24
N ARG A 199 -27.34 -22.02 -11.25
CA ARG A 199 -27.78 -21.49 -12.55
C ARG A 199 -28.65 -20.22 -12.42
N ILE A 200 -28.26 -19.32 -11.53
CA ILE A 200 -28.91 -18.03 -11.34
C ILE A 200 -28.78 -17.21 -12.62
N VAL A 201 -29.90 -16.94 -13.27
CA VAL A 201 -29.95 -16.14 -14.51
C VAL A 201 -30.20 -14.68 -14.20
N ARG A 202 -31.01 -14.39 -13.16
CA ARG A 202 -31.52 -13.06 -12.86
C ARG A 202 -31.76 -12.89 -11.37
N THR A 203 -31.40 -11.72 -10.85
CA THR A 203 -31.75 -11.25 -9.51
C THR A 203 -32.49 -9.93 -9.63
N THR A 204 -33.56 -9.76 -8.85
CA THR A 204 -34.31 -8.50 -8.76
C THR A 204 -34.27 -8.03 -7.32
N VAL A 205 -33.73 -6.83 -7.10
CA VAL A 205 -33.71 -6.15 -5.81
C VAL A 205 -34.86 -5.15 -5.80
N THR A 206 -35.74 -5.26 -4.80
CA THR A 206 -36.87 -4.35 -4.60
C THR A 206 -36.61 -3.53 -3.35
N THR A 207 -36.57 -2.21 -3.49
CA THR A 207 -36.41 -1.29 -2.36
C THR A 207 -37.70 -1.16 -1.57
N ALA A 208 -37.62 -0.68 -0.32
CA ALA A 208 -38.80 -0.44 0.52
C ALA A 208 -39.82 0.53 -0.12
N GLY A 209 -39.37 1.42 -1.01
CA GLY A 209 -40.23 2.33 -1.79
C GLY A 209 -40.88 1.70 -3.03
N GLY A 210 -40.65 0.41 -3.29
CA GLY A 210 -41.19 -0.33 -4.43
C GLY A 210 -40.39 -0.20 -5.73
N ALA A 211 -39.33 0.60 -5.77
CA ALA A 211 -38.43 0.65 -6.93
C ALA A 211 -37.66 -0.67 -7.08
N THR A 212 -37.54 -1.17 -8.30
CA THR A 212 -36.88 -2.43 -8.61
C THR A 212 -35.67 -2.23 -9.51
N THR A 213 -34.59 -2.95 -9.21
CA THR A 213 -33.40 -3.05 -10.06
C THR A 213 -33.17 -4.52 -10.37
N THR A 214 -32.97 -4.85 -11.65
CA THR A 214 -32.76 -6.22 -12.11
C THR A 214 -31.42 -6.33 -12.82
N PHE A 215 -30.67 -7.36 -12.49
CA PHE A 215 -29.38 -7.68 -13.11
C PHE A 215 -29.21 -9.19 -13.32
N SER A 216 -28.23 -9.55 -14.15
CA SER A 216 -27.91 -10.94 -14.47
C SER A 216 -27.09 -11.60 -13.36
N GLY A 217 -27.37 -12.87 -13.06
CA GLY A 217 -26.69 -13.59 -11.98
C GLY A 217 -27.08 -13.11 -10.58
N TYR A 218 -26.21 -13.37 -9.61
CA TYR A 218 -26.25 -12.90 -8.23
C TYR A 218 -25.05 -12.01 -7.97
N LEU A 219 -25.24 -10.92 -7.23
CA LEU A 219 -24.19 -9.96 -6.91
C LEU A 219 -23.49 -10.40 -5.62
N ASP A 220 -22.25 -10.86 -5.74
CA ASP A 220 -21.34 -11.09 -4.62
C ASP A 220 -20.69 -9.76 -4.22
N ILE A 221 -20.92 -9.33 -2.98
CA ILE A 221 -20.47 -8.05 -2.48
C ILE A 221 -19.06 -8.24 -1.89
N GLY A 222 -18.04 -7.93 -2.69
CA GLY A 222 -16.63 -7.89 -2.29
C GLY A 222 -15.93 -9.19 -1.85
N LEU A 223 -16.65 -10.29 -1.56
CA LEU A 223 -16.05 -11.51 -1.01
C LEU A 223 -15.03 -12.14 -1.97
N ILE A 224 -15.42 -12.30 -3.23
CA ILE A 224 -14.54 -12.90 -4.25
C ILE A 224 -13.31 -12.03 -4.49
N ASP A 225 -13.48 -10.72 -4.49
CA ASP A 225 -12.39 -9.77 -4.73
C ASP A 225 -11.38 -9.82 -3.58
N THR A 226 -11.83 -9.65 -2.33
CA THR A 226 -10.98 -9.79 -1.15
C THR A 226 -10.23 -11.11 -1.10
N MET A 227 -10.91 -12.22 -1.40
CA MET A 227 -10.24 -13.52 -1.39
C MET A 227 -9.21 -13.64 -2.50
N LYS A 228 -9.50 -13.12 -3.69
CA LYS A 228 -8.55 -13.07 -4.80
C LYS A 228 -7.33 -12.25 -4.43
N ASP A 229 -7.54 -11.11 -3.78
CA ASP A 229 -6.50 -10.15 -3.44
C ASP A 229 -5.56 -10.67 -2.35
N LEU A 230 -6.12 -11.30 -1.31
CA LEU A 230 -5.35 -12.03 -0.31
C LEU A 230 -4.56 -13.21 -0.92
N LEU A 231 -5.13 -13.92 -1.89
CA LEU A 231 -4.45 -15.04 -2.56
C LEU A 231 -3.27 -14.58 -3.41
N VAL A 232 -3.41 -13.47 -4.16
CA VAL A 232 -2.31 -12.97 -5.00
C VAL A 232 -1.25 -12.25 -4.16
N ASN A 233 -1.64 -11.57 -3.07
CA ASN A 233 -0.73 -11.11 -2.01
C ASN A 233 0.09 -12.28 -1.44
N PHE A 234 -0.57 -13.41 -1.12
CA PHE A 234 0.07 -14.63 -0.64
C PHE A 234 1.14 -15.13 -1.61
N VAL A 235 0.83 -15.17 -2.92
CA VAL A 235 1.80 -15.60 -3.94
C VAL A 235 3.03 -14.70 -3.96
N GLY A 236 2.84 -13.37 -3.95
CA GLY A 236 3.93 -12.41 -3.91
C GLY A 236 4.81 -12.54 -2.65
N ALA A 237 4.17 -12.64 -1.49
CA ALA A 237 4.85 -12.81 -0.21
C ALA A 237 5.64 -14.12 -0.14
N LEU A 238 5.03 -15.22 -0.59
CA LEU A 238 5.68 -16.53 -0.62
C LEU A 238 6.89 -16.53 -1.55
N ALA A 239 6.76 -15.92 -2.74
CA ALA A 239 7.86 -15.81 -3.70
C ALA A 239 9.07 -15.08 -3.09
N PHE A 240 8.86 -13.91 -2.47
CA PHE A 240 9.94 -13.17 -1.83
C PHE A 240 10.57 -13.98 -0.69
N SER A 241 9.76 -14.57 0.18
CA SER A 241 10.24 -15.35 1.32
C SER A 241 11.05 -16.59 0.91
N ILE A 242 10.69 -17.26 -0.19
CA ILE A 242 11.49 -18.37 -0.74
C ILE A 242 12.84 -17.86 -1.25
N VAL A 243 12.85 -16.77 -2.02
CA VAL A 243 14.10 -16.18 -2.53
C VAL A 243 15.00 -15.75 -1.37
N GLY A 244 14.45 -15.08 -0.36
CA GLY A 244 15.18 -14.65 0.83
C GLY A 244 15.71 -15.81 1.66
N TYR A 245 14.93 -16.87 1.85
CA TYR A 245 15.37 -18.10 2.49
C TYR A 245 16.57 -18.73 1.77
N LEU A 246 16.46 -18.90 0.44
CA LEU A 246 17.53 -19.50 -0.37
C LEU A 246 18.81 -18.67 -0.32
N SER A 247 18.69 -17.34 -0.36
CA SER A 247 19.83 -16.45 -0.28
C SER A 247 20.55 -16.55 1.07
N LEU A 248 19.82 -16.50 2.19
CA LEU A 248 20.42 -16.65 3.52
C LEU A 248 21.09 -18.01 3.68
N ARG A 249 20.47 -19.07 3.13
CA ARG A 249 21.04 -20.42 3.17
C ARG A 249 22.36 -20.54 2.39
N ARG A 250 22.51 -19.78 1.31
CA ARG A 250 23.76 -19.73 0.51
C ARG A 250 24.86 -18.87 1.13
N GLY A 251 24.57 -18.15 2.21
CA GLY A 251 25.52 -17.21 2.81
C GLY A 251 25.75 -15.96 1.96
N GLU A 252 24.88 -15.70 0.96
CA GLU A 252 24.90 -14.48 0.17
C GLU A 252 24.42 -13.32 1.08
N SER A 253 25.37 -12.61 1.68
CA SER A 253 25.09 -11.47 2.53
C SER A 253 24.55 -10.30 1.69
N GLY A 254 23.26 -9.99 1.84
CA GLY A 254 22.62 -8.69 1.50
C GLY A 254 22.62 -8.20 0.03
N ASN A 255 23.42 -8.78 -0.87
CA ASN A 255 23.61 -8.27 -2.23
C ASN A 255 22.45 -8.56 -3.19
N TRP A 256 21.68 -9.61 -2.93
CA TRP A 256 20.57 -10.03 -3.81
C TRP A 256 19.35 -9.09 -3.73
N ALA A 257 19.19 -8.37 -2.62
CA ALA A 257 18.07 -7.47 -2.36
C ALA A 257 18.50 -6.04 -2.03
N THR A 258 19.72 -5.61 -2.37
CA THR A 258 20.27 -4.31 -1.93
C THR A 258 19.42 -3.11 -2.34
N GLY A 259 18.67 -3.23 -3.45
CA GLY A 259 17.74 -2.20 -3.90
C GLY A 259 16.39 -2.16 -3.15
N LEU A 260 16.11 -3.15 -2.32
CA LEU A 260 14.86 -3.34 -1.54
C LEU A 260 15.11 -3.50 -0.03
N HIS A 261 16.35 -3.75 0.38
CA HIS A 261 16.73 -3.99 1.76
C HIS A 261 16.76 -2.68 2.55
N VAL A 262 15.90 -2.57 3.56
CA VAL A 262 15.83 -1.39 4.43
C VAL A 262 16.87 -1.56 5.52
N THR A 263 17.85 -0.65 5.56
CA THR A 263 18.97 -0.78 6.49
C THR A 263 18.80 0.11 7.72
N PRO A 264 19.25 -0.36 8.89
CA PRO A 264 19.32 0.48 10.06
C PRO A 264 20.44 1.52 9.93
N LEU A 265 20.15 2.76 10.33
CA LEU A 265 21.19 3.80 10.47
C LEU A 265 21.82 3.71 11.85
N SER A 266 23.15 3.81 11.92
CA SER A 266 23.84 4.07 13.19
C SER A 266 23.56 5.50 13.66
N GLU A 267 23.72 5.76 14.96
CA GLU A 267 23.54 7.11 15.54
C GLU A 267 24.40 8.15 14.80
N ASP A 268 25.66 7.83 14.49
CA ASP A 268 26.54 8.72 13.73
C ASP A 268 26.03 9.00 12.31
N GLN A 269 25.48 8.00 11.63
CA GLN A 269 24.94 8.16 10.28
C GLN A 269 23.66 9.01 10.30
N TYR A 270 22.79 8.76 11.27
CA TYR A 270 21.58 9.53 11.48
C TYR A 270 21.91 10.99 11.80
N GLU A 271 22.82 11.26 12.76
CA GLU A 271 23.25 12.62 13.09
C GLU A 271 23.86 13.36 11.89
N LYS A 272 24.65 12.67 11.06
CA LYS A 272 25.21 13.26 9.83
C LYS A 272 24.10 13.65 8.85
N SER A 273 23.08 12.79 8.69
CA SER A 273 21.89 13.10 7.88
C SER A 273 21.16 14.32 8.44
N GLU A 274 20.93 14.40 9.75
CA GLU A 274 20.24 15.53 10.37
C GLU A 274 21.01 16.85 10.21
N LYS A 275 22.34 16.83 10.40
CA LYS A 275 23.21 18.00 10.16
C LYS A 275 23.14 18.45 8.70
N CYS A 276 23.08 17.52 7.75
CA CYS A 276 22.89 17.84 6.34
C CYS A 276 21.53 18.54 6.10
N LEU A 277 20.43 18.00 6.63
CA LEU A 277 19.10 18.59 6.51
C LEU A 277 19.01 19.98 7.14
N ASP A 278 19.63 20.18 8.30
CA ASP A 278 19.70 21.49 8.96
C ASP A 278 20.48 22.51 8.11
N SER A 279 21.56 22.08 7.45
CA SER A 279 22.33 22.93 6.54
C SER A 279 21.51 23.37 5.32
N ILE A 280 20.72 22.46 4.74
CA ILE A 280 19.80 22.74 3.63
C ILE A 280 18.74 23.75 4.07
N ALA A 281 18.16 23.55 5.26
CA ALA A 281 17.19 24.47 5.83
C ALA A 281 17.79 25.86 6.09
N ALA A 282 19.03 25.93 6.59
CA ALA A 282 19.74 27.17 6.85
C ALA A 282 20.06 27.95 5.57
N ASP A 283 20.58 27.29 4.52
CA ASP A 283 20.86 27.93 3.23
C ASP A 283 19.58 28.51 2.62
N ARG A 284 18.48 27.75 2.68
CA ARG A 284 17.17 28.22 2.19
C ARG A 284 16.66 29.45 2.96
N ARG A 285 16.87 29.51 4.28
CA ARG A 285 16.55 30.70 5.10
C ARG A 285 17.42 31.90 4.72
N ARG A 286 18.71 31.69 4.43
CA ARG A 286 19.61 32.75 3.98
C ARG A 286 19.19 33.32 2.62
N ARG A 287 18.83 32.46 1.66
CA ARG A 287 18.34 32.90 0.34
C ARG A 287 17.07 33.75 0.44
N ARG A 288 16.11 33.36 1.28
CA ARG A 288 14.87 34.12 1.52
C ARG A 288 15.07 35.48 2.19
N LYS A 289 16.16 35.68 2.93
CA LYS A 289 16.50 36.99 3.53
C LYS A 289 17.20 37.92 2.54
N ARG A 290 17.67 37.39 1.40
CA ARG A 290 18.37 38.14 0.34
C ARG A 290 17.46 38.49 -0.84
N SER A 291 16.28 37.86 -0.93
CA SER A 291 15.20 38.15 -1.89
C SER A 291 14.18 39.09 -1.26
#